data_AF-A0A484NM74-F1
#
_entry.id   AF-A0A484NM74-F1
#
_cell.length_a   1.000
_cell.length_b   1.000
_cell.length_c   1.000
_cell.angle_alpha   90.00
_cell.angle_beta   90.00
_cell.angle_gamma   90.00
#
_symmetry.space_group_name_H-M   'P 1'
#
loop_
_entity.id
_entity.type
_entity.pdbx_description
1 polymer ?
#
loop_
_entity_poly.entity_id
_entity_poly.type
_entity_poly.pdbx_seq_one_letter_code
_entity_poly.pdbx_strand_id
1 'polypeptide(L)'
;MIPQLFAYAINFPIQKFLQAQKKVLVMAWISAAVLLLHAFFSWLLMMKLEWGLVGGAVTLNSSWWLIVISQLIYIFVSKSDGAWDGFSWQAFQDLFGFVKLSLASAVMLW
;
A
#
# COMPACT_ATOMS: atom_id res chain seq x y z
N MET A 1 2.67 5.76 -13.20
CA MET A 1 2.49 4.32 -13.52
C MET A 1 3.68 3.50 -13.00
N ILE A 2 4.93 3.84 -13.35
CA ILE A 2 6.11 3.12 -12.81
C ILE A 2 6.20 3.19 -11.27
N PRO A 3 6.09 4.36 -10.60
CA PRO A 3 6.16 4.44 -9.14
C PRO A 3 5.07 3.63 -8.42
N GLN A 4 3.89 3.53 -9.02
CA GLN A 4 2.78 2.73 -8.50
C GLN A 4 3.09 1.24 -8.41
N LEU A 5 3.87 0.67 -9.34
CA LEU A 5 4.26 -0.75 -9.28
C LEU A 5 5.09 -1.04 -8.03
N PHE A 6 6.01 -0.14 -7.67
CA PHE A 6 6.79 -0.25 -6.44
C PHE A 6 5.91 -0.07 -5.20
N ALA A 7 4.95 0.85 -5.23
CA ALA A 7 3.97 1.00 -4.15
C ALA A 7 3.18 -0.29 -3.94
N TYR A 8 2.78 -1.01 -5.01
CA TYR A 8 2.13 -2.31 -4.91
C TYR A 8 2.99 -3.38 -4.26
N ALA A 9 4.26 -3.47 -4.68
CA ALA A 9 5.21 -4.42 -4.10
C ALA A 9 5.34 -4.26 -2.58
N ILE A 10 5.22 -3.03 -2.07
CA ILE A 10 5.27 -2.72 -0.62
C ILE A 10 3.90 -2.90 0.04
N ASN A 11 2.82 -2.46 -0.62
CA ASN A 11 1.46 -2.46 -0.08
C ASN A 11 0.93 -3.90 0.12
N PHE A 12 1.23 -4.85 -0.76
CA PHE A 12 0.72 -6.22 -0.61
C PHE A 12 1.20 -6.91 0.69
N PRO A 13 2.51 -6.92 1.02
CA PRO A 13 2.97 -7.39 2.33
C PRO A 13 2.37 -6.63 3.51
N ILE A 14 2.27 -5.29 3.44
CA ILE A 14 1.69 -4.47 4.51
C ILE A 14 0.24 -4.87 4.79
N GLN A 15 -0.56 -5.06 3.73
CA GLN A 15 -1.96 -5.48 3.90
C GLN A 15 -2.04 -6.85 4.57
N LYS A 16 -1.22 -7.81 4.16
CA LYS A 16 -1.19 -9.14 4.80
C LYS A 16 -0.76 -9.05 6.26
N PHE A 17 0.23 -8.23 6.57
CA PHE A 17 0.71 -7.99 7.93
C PHE A 17 -0.40 -7.40 8.83
N LEU A 18 -1.11 -6.38 8.38
CA LEU A 18 -2.20 -5.76 9.13
C LEU A 18 -3.45 -6.65 9.21
N GLN A 19 -3.76 -7.41 8.15
CA GLN A 19 -4.86 -8.38 8.13
C GLN A 19 -4.65 -9.50 9.14
N ALA A 20 -3.44 -10.07 9.22
CA ALA A 20 -3.10 -11.12 10.18
C ALA A 20 -3.33 -10.70 11.64
N GLN A 21 -3.26 -9.39 11.90
CA GLN A 21 -3.45 -8.78 13.22
C GLN A 21 -4.87 -8.21 13.43
N LYS A 22 -5.81 -8.51 12.53
CA LYS A 22 -7.20 -8.01 12.55
C LYS A 22 -7.32 -6.47 12.48
N LYS A 23 -6.30 -5.77 11.97
CA LYS A 23 -6.29 -4.29 11.83
C LYS A 23 -6.96 -3.80 10.53
N VAL A 24 -8.02 -4.50 10.09
CA VAL A 24 -8.66 -4.23 8.79
C VAL A 24 -9.35 -2.85 8.76
N LEU A 25 -9.94 -2.43 9.87
CA LEU A 25 -10.57 -1.11 9.97
C LEU A 25 -9.58 0.05 9.79
N VAL A 26 -8.33 -0.11 10.25
CA VAL A 26 -7.28 0.89 10.04
C VAL A 26 -7.00 1.06 8.55
N MET A 27 -6.84 -0.05 7.83
CA MET A 27 -6.64 -0.01 6.37
C MET A 27 -7.85 0.60 5.65
N ALA A 28 -9.06 0.31 6.11
CA ALA A 28 -10.30 0.85 5.54
C ALA A 28 -10.36 2.38 5.70
N TRP A 29 -10.09 2.90 6.90
CA TRP A 29 -10.09 4.35 7.14
C TRP A 29 -9.00 5.08 6.36
N ILE A 30 -7.78 4.53 6.29
CA ILE A 30 -6.69 5.09 5.48
C ILE A 30 -7.11 5.12 4.00
N SER A 31 -7.64 4.01 3.48
CA SER A 31 -8.08 3.92 2.08
C SER A 31 -9.21 4.90 1.78
N ALA A 32 -10.17 5.05 2.69
CA ALA A 32 -11.28 5.99 2.53
C ALA A 32 -10.78 7.45 2.49
N ALA A 33 -9.87 7.83 3.39
CA ALA A 33 -9.28 9.16 3.39
C ALA A 33 -8.50 9.44 2.10
N VAL A 34 -7.69 8.48 1.64
CA VAL A 34 -6.95 8.63 0.39
C VAL A 34 -7.88 8.67 -0.81
N LEU A 35 -9.00 7.93 -0.82
CA LEU A 35 -9.98 7.97 -1.89
C LEU A 35 -10.61 9.38 -2.04
N LEU A 36 -10.93 10.03 -0.93
CA LEU A 36 -11.45 11.40 -0.94
C LEU A 36 -10.43 12.37 -1.53
N LEU A 37 -9.16 12.28 -1.11
CA LEU A 37 -8.07 13.07 -1.67
C LEU A 37 -7.87 12.77 -3.17
N HIS A 38 -7.90 11.49 -3.56
CA HIS A 38 -7.76 11.06 -4.94
C HIS A 38 -8.86 11.69 -5.81
N ALA A 39 -10.13 11.61 -5.39
CA ALA A 39 -11.25 12.20 -6.12
C ALA A 39 -11.07 13.72 -6.28
N PHE A 40 -10.74 14.41 -5.20
CA PHE A 40 -10.50 15.85 -5.21
C PHE A 40 -9.36 16.25 -6.16
N PHE A 41 -8.20 15.61 -6.05
CA PHE A 41 -7.04 15.92 -6.88
C PHE A 41 -7.20 15.48 -8.33
N SER A 42 -7.93 14.39 -8.59
CA SER A 42 -8.26 14.00 -9.98
C SER A 42 -9.11 15.06 -10.65
N TRP A 43 -10.17 15.56 -9.99
CA TRP A 43 -10.95 16.69 -10.51
C TRP A 43 -10.09 17.95 -10.69
N LEU A 44 -9.30 18.31 -9.67
CA LEU A 44 -8.48 19.52 -9.69
C LEU A 44 -7.43 19.49 -10.81
N LEU A 45 -6.60 18.45 -10.85
CA LEU A 45 -5.47 18.38 -11.79
C LEU A 45 -5.94 18.09 -13.22
N MET A 46 -6.88 17.16 -13.40
CA MET A 46 -7.28 16.74 -14.75
C MET A 46 -8.21 17.75 -15.40
N MET A 47 -9.22 18.24 -14.66
CA MET A 47 -10.28 19.09 -15.22
C MET A 47 -10.00 20.57 -14.99
N LYS A 48 -9.72 20.96 -13.73
CA LYS A 48 -9.63 22.39 -13.40
C LYS A 48 -8.32 23.04 -13.84
N LEU A 49 -7.20 22.31 -13.75
CA LEU A 49 -5.89 22.74 -14.23
C LEU A 49 -5.55 22.22 -15.63
N GLU A 50 -6.44 21.42 -16.23
CA GLU A 50 -6.32 20.92 -17.61
C GLU A 50 -5.05 20.10 -17.89
N TRP A 51 -4.48 19.43 -16.87
CA TRP A 51 -3.31 18.55 -17.07
C TRP A 51 -3.68 17.21 -17.73
N GLY A 52 -4.97 16.94 -17.95
CA GLY A 52 -5.46 15.75 -18.61
C GLY A 52 -4.90 14.45 -18.02
N LEU A 53 -4.40 13.56 -18.87
CA LEU A 53 -3.86 12.25 -18.46
C LEU A 53 -2.61 12.36 -17.57
N VAL A 54 -1.80 13.40 -17.73
CA VAL A 54 -0.62 13.61 -16.87
C VAL A 54 -1.08 13.88 -15.44
N GLY A 55 -2.10 14.71 -15.26
CA GLY A 55 -2.74 14.95 -13.96
C GLY A 55 -3.25 13.65 -13.33
N GLY A 56 -3.95 12.81 -14.11
CA GLY A 56 -4.43 11.51 -13.64
C GLY A 56 -3.30 10.58 -13.20
N ALA A 57 -2.21 10.52 -13.97
CA ALA A 57 -1.03 9.72 -13.63
C ALA A 57 -0.35 10.20 -12.34
N VAL A 58 -0.25 11.52 -12.12
CA VAL A 58 0.31 12.12 -10.90
C VAL A 58 -0.56 11.78 -9.69
N THR A 59 -1.86 12.02 -9.78
CA THR A 59 -2.81 11.74 -8.69
C THR A 59 -2.80 10.26 -8.32
N LEU A 60 -2.82 9.37 -9.30
CA LEU A 60 -2.83 7.93 -9.08
C LEU A 60 -1.54 7.44 -8.40
N ASN A 61 -0.36 7.85 -8.89
CA ASN A 61 0.91 7.48 -8.23
C ASN A 61 0.96 8.00 -6.79
N SER A 62 0.57 9.25 -6.57
CA SER A 62 0.59 9.90 -5.25
C SER A 62 -0.35 9.19 -4.27
N SER A 63 -1.53 8.78 -4.73
CA SER A 63 -2.52 8.08 -3.90
C SER A 63 -1.99 6.75 -3.37
N TRP A 64 -1.35 5.94 -4.22
CA TRP A 64 -0.77 4.67 -3.80
C TRP A 64 0.36 4.85 -2.78
N TRP A 65 1.23 5.84 -2.99
CA TRP A 65 2.29 6.14 -2.02
C TRP A 65 1.75 6.70 -0.71
N LEU A 66 0.69 7.51 -0.74
CA LEU A 66 0.02 7.98 0.47
C LEU A 66 -0.54 6.83 1.29
N ILE A 67 -1.14 5.81 0.66
CA ILE A 67 -1.59 4.59 1.37
C ILE A 67 -0.41 3.89 2.04
N VAL A 68 0.65 3.62 1.28
CA VAL A 68 1.86 2.92 1.77
C VAL A 68 2.47 3.66 2.97
N ILE A 69 2.70 4.97 2.82
CA ILE A 69 3.30 5.79 3.86
C ILE A 69 2.41 5.82 5.11
N SER A 70 1.11 6.02 4.94
CA SER A 70 0.17 6.07 6.07
C SER A 70 0.12 4.75 6.84
N GLN A 71 0.12 3.62 6.14
CA GLN A 71 0.13 2.31 6.78
C GLN A 71 1.47 2.02 7.48
N LEU A 72 2.60 2.39 6.88
CA LEU A 72 3.92 2.25 7.53
C LEU A 72 4.03 3.12 8.79
N ILE A 73 3.56 4.37 8.72
CA ILE A 73 3.51 5.26 9.90
C ILE A 73 2.69 4.59 10.99
N TYR A 74 1.50 4.05 10.67
CA TYR A 74 0.68 3.34 11.65
C TYR A 74 1.44 2.16 12.28
N ILE A 75 2.09 1.31 11.47
CA ILE A 75 2.86 0.15 11.96
C ILE A 75 3.99 0.60 12.89
N PHE A 76 4.75 1.62 12.49
CA PHE A 76 5.92 2.07 13.25
C PHE A 76 5.54 2.77 14.56
N VAL A 77 4.47 3.56 14.54
CA VAL A 77 3.99 4.31 15.73
C VAL A 77 3.32 3.36 16.73
N SER A 78 2.44 2.47 16.26
CA SER A 78 1.74 1.53 17.15
C SER A 78 2.60 0.33 17.56
N LYS A 79 3.77 0.15 16.93
CA LYS A 79 4.56 -1.10 16.94
C LYS A 79 3.72 -2.34 16.60
N SER A 80 2.55 -2.12 16.00
CA SER A 80 1.46 -3.06 15.80
C SER A 80 1.30 -4.04 16.97
N ASP A 81 1.09 -3.51 18.17
CA ASP A 81 0.88 -4.30 19.41
C ASP A 81 1.99 -5.33 19.70
N GLY A 82 3.24 -5.01 19.33
CA GLY A 82 4.41 -5.87 19.53
C GLY A 82 4.74 -6.80 18.37
N ALA A 83 3.92 -6.83 17.30
CA ALA A 83 4.21 -7.62 16.11
C ALA A 83 5.33 -7.00 15.24
N TRP A 84 5.69 -5.74 15.47
CA TRP A 84 6.78 -5.06 14.78
C TRP A 84 7.90 -4.64 15.74
N ASP A 85 9.06 -5.30 15.62
CA ASP A 85 10.27 -5.00 16.40
C ASP A 85 11.40 -4.34 15.56
N GLY A 86 11.09 -3.97 14.31
CA GLY A 86 12.06 -3.37 13.40
C GLY A 86 12.62 -4.34 12.36
N PHE A 87 13.49 -3.80 11.50
CA PHE A 87 14.15 -4.59 10.47
C PHE A 87 15.33 -5.37 11.04
N SER A 88 15.43 -6.65 10.68
CA SER A 88 16.57 -7.51 11.01
C SER A 88 16.90 -8.43 9.83
N TRP A 89 18.10 -9.04 9.85
CA TRP A 89 18.49 -10.04 8.85
C TRP A 89 17.60 -11.28 8.84
N GLN A 90 16.83 -11.53 9.91
CA GLN A 90 15.89 -12.65 9.98
C GLN A 90 14.78 -12.52 8.92
N ALA A 91 14.45 -11.30 8.49
CA ALA A 91 13.46 -11.06 7.43
C ALA A 91 13.84 -11.72 6.08
N PHE A 92 15.11 -12.07 5.88
CA PHE A 92 15.61 -12.67 4.64
C PHE A 92 15.77 -14.19 4.71
N GLN A 93 15.51 -14.84 5.85
CA GLN A 93 15.79 -16.26 6.04
C GLN A 93 14.89 -17.20 5.23
N ASP A 94 13.63 -16.82 4.98
CA ASP A 94 12.64 -17.70 4.32
C ASP A 94 12.06 -17.08 3.03
N LEU A 95 12.90 -16.37 2.26
CA LEU A 95 12.46 -15.76 1.00
C LEU A 95 12.03 -16.81 -0.04
N PHE A 96 12.70 -17.96 -0.11
CA PHE A 96 12.35 -19.01 -1.08
C PHE A 96 10.99 -19.63 -0.77
N GLY A 97 10.71 -19.93 0.50
CA GLY A 97 9.41 -20.39 0.95
C GLY A 97 8.31 -19.38 0.64
N PHE A 98 8.56 -18.11 0.95
CA PHE A 98 7.67 -16.99 0.62
C PHE A 98 7.36 -16.91 -0.89
N VAL A 99 8.37 -16.98 -1.76
CA VAL A 99 8.19 -16.93 -3.22
C VAL A 99 7.35 -18.12 -3.70
N LYS A 100 7.65 -19.34 -3.24
CA LYS A 100 6.90 -20.54 -3.61
C LYS A 100 5.42 -20.43 -3.24
N LEU A 101 5.12 -19.98 -2.01
CA LEU A 101 3.75 -19.78 -1.54
C LEU A 101 3.04 -18.64 -2.27
N SER A 102 3.76 -17.56 -2.59
CA SER A 102 3.23 -16.43 -3.34
C SER A 102 2.83 -16.82 -4.76
N LEU A 103 3.67 -17.61 -5.45
CA LEU A 103 3.38 -18.14 -6.78
C LEU A 103 2.18 -19.08 -6.75
N ALA A 104 2.12 -20.00 -5.79
CA ALA A 104 0.97 -20.89 -5.63
C ALA A 104 -0.33 -20.11 -5.37
N SER A 105 -0.28 -19.08 -4.52
CA SER A 105 -1.43 -18.21 -4.22
C SER A 105 -1.88 -17.42 -5.45
N ALA A 106 -0.95 -16.94 -6.26
CA ALA A 106 -1.26 -16.20 -7.48
C ALA A 106 -1.99 -17.08 -8.51
N VAL A 107 -1.61 -18.36 -8.64
CA VAL A 107 -2.29 -19.32 -9.53
C VAL A 107 -3.70 -19.67 -9.03
N MET A 108 -3.89 -19.82 -7.71
CA MET A 108 -5.19 -20.19 -7.14
C MET A 108 -6.26 -19.10 -7.25
N LEU A 109 -5.85 -17.83 -7.35
CA LEU A 109 -6.74 -16.67 -7.43
C LEU A 109 -7.07 -16.26 -8.87
N TRP A 110 -6.60 -17.01 -9.87
CA TRP A 110 -6.89 -16.82 -11.29
C TRP A 110 -7.86 -17.90 -11.78
#